data_AF-A0AAV6AZK5-F1
#
_entry.id   AF-A0AAV6AZK5-F1
#
_cell.length_a   1.000
_cell.length_b   1.000
_cell.length_c   1.000
_cell.angle_alpha   90.00
_cell.angle_beta   90.00
_cell.angle_gamma   90.00
#
_symmetry.space_group_name_H-M   'P 1'
#
loop_
_entity.id
_entity.type
_entity.pdbx_description
1 polymer ?
#
loop_
_entity_poly.entity_id
_entity_poly.type
_entity_poly.pdbx_seq_one_letter_code
_entity_poly.pdbx_strand_id
1 'polypeptide(L)'
;MILSRGTVMTRGGIEALKSQLWAEAMRHGLAHAAPVLVLADGAVWIWNLVSDRFEKAIQRLDLYHAKEHLWTVARTLHPHDEQTAQAWVRPLLKDLERDHGHKVIAALEAVAKGQRAALRQAVNKEINYFGSNLHRMKYQEGHKLGEPLGSGAIESTCRQYQCRFKRPGQFWTRAGDEALMCLETFWRNGRWHILFPHSLWNPSRN
;
A
#
# COMPACT_ATOMS: atom_id res chain seq x y z
N MET A 1 -2.04 0.89 -20.85
CA MET A 1 -2.57 -0.47 -20.99
C MET A 1 -1.75 -1.40 -20.09
N ILE A 2 -2.39 -2.22 -19.25
CA ILE A 2 -1.69 -3.20 -18.39
C ILE A 2 -1.40 -4.43 -19.25
N LEU A 3 -0.13 -4.80 -19.39
CA LEU A 3 0.30 -5.94 -20.23
C LEU A 3 0.17 -7.28 -19.51
N SER A 4 0.41 -7.30 -18.20
CA SER A 4 0.25 -8.48 -17.37
C SER A 4 0.07 -8.09 -15.90
N ARG A 5 -0.54 -8.98 -15.11
CA ARG A 5 -0.77 -8.80 -13.67
C ARG A 5 -0.47 -10.11 -12.94
N GLY A 6 0.23 -10.01 -11.81
CA GLY A 6 0.42 -11.11 -10.87
C GLY A 6 0.07 -10.66 -9.46
N THR A 7 -0.33 -11.59 -8.62
CA THR A 7 -0.58 -11.37 -7.20
C THR A 7 0.21 -12.37 -6.38
N VAL A 8 0.68 -11.95 -5.20
CA VAL A 8 1.34 -12.80 -4.23
C VAL A 8 0.67 -12.61 -2.88
N MET A 9 0.45 -13.72 -2.19
CA MET A 9 -0.21 -13.76 -0.89
C MET A 9 0.29 -14.97 -0.11
N THR A 10 0.64 -14.81 1.16
CA THR A 10 1.18 -15.89 1.99
C THR A 10 1.02 -15.61 3.48
N ARG A 11 0.86 -16.67 4.27
CA ARG A 11 0.94 -16.76 5.73
C ARG A 11 2.36 -17.05 6.22
N GLY A 12 3.31 -17.31 5.33
CA GLY A 12 4.71 -17.59 5.63
C GLY A 12 5.52 -16.39 6.16
N GLY A 13 4.88 -15.23 6.33
CA GLY A 13 5.50 -14.01 6.83
C GLY A 13 6.29 -13.25 5.75
N ILE A 14 7.06 -12.27 6.21
CA ILE A 14 7.73 -11.29 5.34
C ILE A 14 8.76 -11.95 4.41
N GLU A 15 9.56 -12.91 4.91
CA GLU A 15 10.59 -13.57 4.09
C GLU A 15 10.00 -14.41 2.96
N ALA A 16 8.89 -15.11 3.22
CA ALA A 16 8.17 -15.84 2.19
C ALA A 16 7.57 -14.88 1.16
N LEU A 17 6.91 -13.80 1.62
CA LEU A 17 6.32 -12.78 0.75
C LEU A 17 7.37 -12.13 -0.14
N LYS A 18 8.51 -11.76 0.43
CA LYS A 18 9.67 -11.17 -0.27
C LYS A 18 10.17 -12.09 -1.38
N SER A 19 10.38 -13.37 -1.08
CA SER A 19 10.86 -14.36 -2.04
C SER A 19 9.85 -14.60 -3.18
N GLN A 20 8.58 -14.74 -2.83
CA GLN A 20 7.51 -14.98 -3.80
C GLN A 20 7.23 -13.75 -4.68
N LEU A 21 7.24 -12.54 -4.10
CA LEU A 21 7.05 -11.27 -4.81
C LEU A 21 8.18 -11.04 -5.82
N TRP A 22 9.43 -11.30 -5.43
CA TRP A 22 10.56 -11.22 -6.36
C TRP A 22 10.39 -12.20 -7.53
N ALA A 23 10.06 -13.47 -7.24
CA ALA A 23 9.83 -14.46 -8.27
C ALA A 23 8.67 -14.07 -9.21
N GLU A 24 7.59 -13.49 -8.67
CA GLU A 24 6.46 -13.03 -9.48
C GLU A 24 6.84 -11.82 -10.35
N ALA A 25 7.53 -10.83 -9.79
CA ALA A 25 8.01 -9.69 -10.55
C ALA A 25 8.94 -10.12 -11.70
N MET A 26 9.84 -11.07 -11.46
CA MET A 26 10.71 -11.66 -12.49
C MET A 26 9.90 -12.32 -13.62
N ARG A 27 8.83 -13.06 -13.31
CA ARG A 27 7.93 -13.64 -14.32
C ARG A 27 7.23 -12.56 -15.16
N HIS A 28 7.01 -11.39 -14.59
CA HIS A 28 6.43 -10.23 -15.28
C HIS A 28 7.49 -9.34 -15.97
N GLY A 29 8.71 -9.83 -16.12
CA GLY A 29 9.73 -9.18 -16.94
C GLY A 29 10.55 -8.11 -16.21
N LEU A 30 10.61 -8.15 -14.87
CA LEU A 30 11.39 -7.20 -14.08
C LEU A 30 12.83 -7.00 -14.58
N ALA A 31 13.49 -8.07 -15.05
CA ALA A 31 14.85 -8.02 -15.59
C ALA A 31 15.03 -7.07 -16.79
N HIS A 32 13.96 -6.82 -17.54
CA HIS A 32 13.96 -5.96 -18.73
C HIS A 32 13.13 -4.69 -18.53
N ALA A 33 12.52 -4.51 -17.36
CA ALA A 33 11.61 -3.41 -17.09
C ALA A 33 12.38 -2.14 -16.69
N ALA A 34 12.16 -1.06 -17.42
CA ALA A 34 12.55 0.28 -17.01
C ALA A 34 11.48 1.30 -17.47
N PRO A 35 10.88 2.10 -16.57
CA PRO A 35 11.10 2.19 -15.11
C PRO A 35 10.31 1.17 -14.28
N VAL A 36 10.75 0.94 -13.03
CA VAL A 36 10.03 0.16 -12.00
C VAL A 36 9.53 1.11 -10.91
N LEU A 37 8.24 1.04 -10.59
CA LEU A 37 7.59 1.83 -9.55
C LEU A 37 7.07 0.89 -8.45
N VAL A 38 7.38 1.21 -7.19
CA VAL A 38 6.74 0.60 -6.02
C VAL A 38 5.89 1.63 -5.31
N LEU A 39 4.62 1.30 -5.12
CA LEU A 39 3.62 2.09 -4.41
C LEU A 39 3.18 1.34 -3.15
N ALA A 40 3.29 1.97 -1.98
CA ALA A 40 2.94 1.34 -0.70
C ALA A 40 2.48 2.34 0.37
N ASP A 41 1.83 1.82 1.41
CA ASP A 41 1.16 2.58 2.50
C ASP A 41 2.11 3.33 3.46
N GLY A 42 3.42 3.10 3.36
CA GLY A 42 4.41 3.74 4.22
C GLY A 42 4.94 2.85 5.34
N ALA A 43 4.50 1.59 5.46
CA ALA A 43 5.01 0.67 6.46
C ALA A 43 6.52 0.38 6.26
N VAL A 44 7.29 0.56 7.32
CA VAL A 44 8.78 0.45 7.30
C VAL A 44 9.26 -0.87 6.71
N TRP A 45 8.59 -1.98 7.02
CA TRP A 45 8.98 -3.30 6.53
C TRP A 45 8.85 -3.43 5.00
N ILE A 46 7.92 -2.70 4.37
CA ILE A 46 7.79 -2.69 2.91
C ILE A 46 9.00 -1.98 2.31
N TRP A 47 9.39 -0.83 2.87
CA TRP A 47 10.56 -0.10 2.39
C TRP A 47 11.85 -0.89 2.58
N ASN A 48 11.98 -1.65 3.65
CA ASN A 48 13.11 -2.57 3.83
C ASN A 48 13.15 -3.66 2.74
N LEU A 49 12.00 -4.22 2.36
CA LEU A 49 11.88 -5.17 1.26
C LEU A 49 12.27 -4.51 -0.07
N VAL A 50 11.78 -3.30 -0.33
CA VAL A 50 12.07 -2.55 -1.55
C VAL A 50 13.55 -2.23 -1.66
N SER A 51 14.20 -1.74 -0.60
CA SER A 51 15.64 -1.48 -0.61
C SER A 51 16.47 -2.74 -0.90
N ASP A 52 15.99 -3.91 -0.47
CA ASP A 52 16.73 -5.16 -0.64
C ASP A 52 16.49 -5.83 -2.01
N ARG A 53 15.25 -5.83 -2.56
CA ARG A 53 14.93 -6.50 -3.83
C ARG A 53 14.77 -5.54 -5.00
N PHE A 54 14.38 -4.31 -4.75
CA PHE A 54 13.99 -3.34 -5.77
C PHE A 54 14.74 -2.01 -5.58
N GLU A 55 16.05 -2.09 -5.32
CA GLU A 55 16.90 -0.93 -4.95
C GLU A 55 16.76 0.26 -5.91
N LYS A 56 16.62 -0.01 -7.21
CA LYS A 56 16.49 1.00 -8.27
C LYS A 56 15.06 1.46 -8.54
N ALA A 57 14.08 0.93 -7.83
CA ALA A 57 12.68 1.29 -8.05
C ALA A 57 12.40 2.70 -7.54
N ILE A 58 11.58 3.41 -8.30
CA ILE A 58 10.96 4.64 -7.84
C ILE A 58 10.00 4.25 -6.71
N GLN A 59 10.10 4.92 -5.57
CA GLN A 59 9.26 4.66 -4.40
C GLN A 59 8.22 5.78 -4.27
N ARG A 60 6.94 5.40 -4.22
CA ARG A 60 5.83 6.33 -4.07
C ARG A 60 5.04 5.95 -2.82
N LEU A 61 4.83 6.91 -1.93
CA LEU A 61 3.92 6.73 -0.82
C LEU A 61 2.50 6.73 -1.37
N ASP A 62 1.65 5.83 -0.90
CA ASP A 62 0.24 5.81 -1.24
C ASP A 62 -0.45 7.13 -0.85
N LEU A 63 -1.02 7.82 -1.83
CA LEU A 63 -1.67 9.13 -1.63
C LEU A 63 -2.91 9.02 -0.77
N TYR A 64 -3.70 7.96 -0.91
CA TYR A 64 -4.92 7.78 -0.13
C TYR A 64 -4.57 7.61 1.36
N HIS A 65 -3.61 6.75 1.67
CA HIS A 65 -3.13 6.56 3.05
C HIS A 65 -2.52 7.84 3.62
N ALA A 66 -1.68 8.54 2.84
CA ALA A 66 -1.13 9.83 3.27
C ALA A 66 -2.23 10.86 3.62
N LYS A 67 -3.34 10.87 2.88
CA LYS A 67 -4.51 11.71 3.19
C LYS A 67 -5.24 11.24 4.46
N GLU A 68 -5.39 9.93 4.67
CA GLU A 68 -6.00 9.38 5.90
C GLU A 68 -5.19 9.75 7.16
N HIS A 69 -3.86 9.74 7.07
CA HIS A 69 -2.99 10.22 8.15
C HIS A 69 -3.26 11.69 8.50
N LEU A 70 -3.42 12.58 7.50
CA LEU A 70 -3.79 13.98 7.74
C LEU A 70 -5.19 14.13 8.34
N TRP A 71 -6.16 13.38 7.84
CA TRP A 71 -7.51 13.35 8.39
C TRP A 71 -7.55 12.87 9.84
N THR A 72 -6.70 11.91 10.19
CA THR A 72 -6.54 11.43 11.57
C THR A 72 -6.09 12.56 12.49
N VAL A 73 -5.10 13.37 12.08
CA VAL A 73 -4.70 14.56 12.84
C VAL A 73 -5.86 15.54 12.95
N ALA A 74 -6.52 15.88 11.84
CA ALA A 74 -7.61 16.85 11.80
C ALA A 74 -8.73 16.52 12.79
N ARG A 75 -9.19 15.26 12.78
CA ARG A 75 -10.25 14.77 13.69
C ARG A 75 -9.80 14.67 15.14
N THR A 76 -8.51 14.50 15.39
CA THR A 76 -7.96 14.51 16.74
C THR A 76 -7.87 15.94 17.29
N LEU A 77 -7.59 16.93 16.44
CA LEU A 77 -7.56 18.35 16.82
C LEU A 77 -8.96 18.94 17.01
N HIS A 78 -9.92 18.50 16.19
CA HIS A 78 -11.30 19.02 16.17
C HIS A 78 -12.30 17.88 16.39
N PRO A 79 -12.31 17.26 17.58
CA PRO A 79 -13.24 16.18 17.87
C PRO A 79 -14.68 16.70 17.81
N HIS A 80 -15.57 15.96 17.14
CA HIS A 80 -16.99 16.30 16.95
C HIS A 80 -17.28 17.55 16.10
N ASP A 81 -16.26 18.15 15.47
CA ASP A 81 -16.43 19.29 14.55
C ASP A 81 -15.78 18.97 13.19
N GLU A 82 -16.51 18.19 12.38
CA GLU A 82 -16.03 17.77 11.06
C GLU A 82 -15.84 18.97 10.12
N GLN A 83 -16.61 20.05 10.28
CA GLN A 83 -16.49 21.24 9.44
C GLN A 83 -15.17 21.96 9.69
N THR A 84 -14.79 22.16 10.96
CA THR A 84 -13.50 22.75 11.32
C THR A 84 -12.35 21.80 10.97
N ALA A 85 -12.50 20.49 11.21
CA ALA A 85 -11.51 19.49 10.79
C ALA A 85 -11.24 19.55 9.28
N GLN A 86 -12.31 19.62 8.48
CA GLN A 86 -12.23 19.73 7.03
C GLN A 86 -11.56 21.04 6.59
N ALA A 87 -11.93 22.17 7.20
CA ALA A 87 -11.34 23.47 6.89
C ALA A 87 -9.83 23.49 7.18
N TRP A 88 -9.41 22.86 8.28
CA TRP A 88 -8.01 22.74 8.68
C TRP A 88 -7.21 21.82 7.73
N VAL A 89 -7.74 20.65 7.35
CA VAL A 89 -6.98 19.66 6.58
C VAL A 89 -6.87 20.01 5.09
N ARG A 90 -7.88 20.69 4.53
CA ARG A 90 -7.97 20.99 3.10
C ARG A 90 -6.74 21.69 2.49
N PRO A 91 -6.13 22.72 3.10
CA PRO A 91 -4.89 23.30 2.57
C PRO A 91 -3.73 22.29 2.57
N LEU A 92 -3.62 21.44 3.60
CA LEU A 92 -2.56 20.44 3.70
C LEU A 92 -2.69 19.34 2.64
N LEU A 93 -3.92 18.90 2.34
CA LEU A 93 -4.17 17.95 1.25
C LEU A 93 -3.69 18.51 -0.10
N LYS A 94 -3.92 19.80 -0.36
CA LYS A 94 -3.46 20.48 -1.58
C LYS A 94 -1.94 20.58 -1.64
N ASP A 95 -1.29 20.88 -0.52
CA ASP A 95 0.18 20.91 -0.46
C ASP A 95 0.76 19.52 -0.72
N LEU A 96 0.14 18.47 -0.18
CA LEU A 96 0.56 17.10 -0.42
C LEU A 96 0.45 16.75 -1.91
N GLU A 97 -0.70 17.02 -2.56
CA GLU A 97 -0.90 16.79 -4.00
C GLU A 97 0.04 17.60 -4.92
N ARG A 98 0.66 18.67 -4.41
CA ARG A 98 1.58 19.57 -5.14
C ARG A 98 3.04 19.36 -4.79
N ASP A 99 3.40 18.21 -4.22
CA ASP A 99 4.77 17.85 -3.84
C ASP A 99 5.38 18.75 -2.75
N HIS A 100 4.53 19.45 -2.00
CA HIS A 100 4.93 20.32 -0.88
C HIS A 100 4.88 19.60 0.46
N GLY A 101 5.28 18.32 0.53
CA GLY A 101 5.27 17.53 1.77
C GLY A 101 6.03 18.18 2.94
N HIS A 102 7.04 19.01 2.66
CA HIS A 102 7.76 19.79 3.67
C HIS A 102 6.88 20.83 4.37
N LYS A 103 5.92 21.46 3.65
CA LYS A 103 4.94 22.39 4.24
C LYS A 103 3.97 21.67 5.15
N VAL A 104 3.56 20.46 4.75
CA VAL A 104 2.71 19.59 5.59
C VAL A 104 3.41 19.29 6.91
N ILE A 105 4.68 18.87 6.87
CA ILE A 105 5.48 18.60 8.09
C ILE A 105 5.59 19.87 8.96
N ALA A 106 5.94 21.01 8.37
CA ALA A 106 6.08 22.26 9.12
C ALA A 106 4.75 22.70 9.79
N ALA A 107 3.61 22.50 9.11
CA ALA A 107 2.31 22.78 9.69
C ALA A 107 1.99 21.86 10.88
N LEU A 108 2.31 20.57 10.78
CA LEU A 108 2.13 19.62 11.87
C LEU A 108 3.05 19.96 13.07
N GLU A 109 4.29 20.35 12.82
CA GLU A 109 5.23 20.81 13.86
C GLU A 109 4.71 22.07 14.58
N ALA A 110 4.15 23.03 13.83
CA ALA A 110 3.54 24.22 14.40
C ALA A 110 2.35 23.87 15.31
N VAL A 111 1.51 22.92 14.87
CA VAL A 111 0.42 22.40 15.70
C VAL A 111 0.97 21.76 16.98
N ALA A 112 1.96 20.88 16.88
CA ALA A 112 2.48 20.13 18.03
C ALA A 112 2.99 21.02 19.18
N LYS A 113 3.55 22.19 18.89
CA LYS A 113 4.06 23.16 19.88
C LYS A 113 2.99 23.64 20.86
N GLY A 114 1.74 23.79 20.41
CA GLY A 114 0.63 24.30 21.22
C GLY A 114 -0.15 23.24 22.00
N GLN A 115 0.14 21.95 21.81
CA GLN A 115 -0.72 20.87 22.31
C GLN A 115 -0.23 20.25 23.62
N ARG A 116 -1.19 19.67 24.36
CA ARG A 116 -0.94 18.85 25.56
C ARG A 116 -0.20 17.56 25.20
N ALA A 117 0.49 16.96 26.16
CA ALA A 117 1.37 15.80 25.96
C ALA A 117 0.77 14.67 25.10
N ALA A 118 -0.43 14.19 25.42
CA ALA A 118 -1.07 13.10 24.66
C ALA A 118 -1.31 13.46 23.18
N LEU A 119 -1.87 14.64 22.93
CA LEU A 119 -2.15 15.12 21.57
C LEU A 119 -0.87 15.45 20.81
N ARG A 120 0.13 16.03 21.49
CA ARG A 120 1.46 16.26 20.93
C ARG A 120 2.11 14.94 20.51
N GLN A 121 2.01 13.89 21.31
CA GLN A 121 2.53 12.57 20.97
C GLN A 121 1.84 11.99 19.72
N ALA A 122 0.52 12.12 19.63
CA ALA A 122 -0.24 11.69 18.45
C ALA A 122 0.23 12.45 17.18
N VAL A 123 0.35 13.78 17.25
CA VAL A 123 0.83 14.59 16.13
C VAL A 123 2.30 14.27 15.77
N ASN A 124 3.16 14.05 16.76
CA ASN A 124 4.56 13.70 16.53
C ASN A 124 4.73 12.35 15.80
N LYS A 125 3.83 11.39 16.05
CA LYS A 125 3.81 10.14 15.28
C LYS A 125 3.57 10.41 13.79
N GLU A 126 2.65 11.32 13.47
CA GLU A 126 2.33 11.70 12.10
C GLU A 126 3.45 12.52 11.46
N ILE A 127 4.10 13.43 12.20
CA ILE A 127 5.31 14.13 11.75
C ILE A 127 6.39 13.13 11.33
N ASN A 128 6.65 12.10 12.15
CA ASN A 128 7.63 11.06 11.84
C ASN A 128 7.23 10.24 10.61
N TYR A 129 5.94 9.93 10.45
CA TYR A 129 5.42 9.23 9.28
C TYR A 129 5.66 10.02 7.98
N PHE A 130 5.30 11.31 7.95
CA PHE A 130 5.55 12.16 6.78
C PHE A 130 7.03 12.43 6.56
N GLY A 131 7.80 12.66 7.62
CA GLY A 131 9.24 12.91 7.55
C GLY A 131 10.00 11.73 6.94
N SER A 132 9.73 10.51 7.42
CA SER A 132 10.36 9.28 6.90
C SER A 132 9.97 8.95 5.45
N ASN A 133 8.85 9.49 4.96
CA ASN A 133 8.36 9.28 3.60
C ASN A 133 8.46 10.52 2.69
N LEU A 134 9.09 11.62 3.14
CA LEU A 134 9.09 12.90 2.41
C LEU A 134 9.60 12.79 0.97
N HIS A 135 10.66 12.00 0.75
CA HIS A 135 11.21 11.79 -0.59
C HIS A 135 10.30 10.96 -1.51
N ARG A 136 9.32 10.24 -0.96
CA ARG A 136 8.33 9.41 -1.69
C ARG A 136 7.03 10.17 -2.02
N MET A 137 6.87 11.39 -1.49
CA MET A 137 5.67 12.22 -1.66
C MET A 137 5.78 13.14 -2.89
N LYS A 138 5.90 12.53 -4.06
CA LYS A 138 6.09 13.22 -5.36
C LYS A 138 4.86 13.02 -6.27
N TYR A 139 3.68 13.33 -5.76
CA TYR A 139 2.39 13.08 -6.42
C TYR A 139 2.16 13.87 -7.71
N GLN A 140 2.51 15.16 -7.76
CA GLN A 140 2.33 15.98 -8.96
C GLN A 140 3.24 15.49 -10.09
N GLU A 141 4.48 15.14 -9.76
CA GLU A 141 5.41 14.48 -10.68
C GLU A 141 4.85 13.14 -11.19
N GLY A 142 4.43 12.25 -10.28
CA GLY A 142 3.86 10.95 -10.65
C GLY A 142 2.61 11.07 -11.54
N HIS A 143 1.75 12.06 -11.26
CA HIS A 143 0.58 12.36 -12.10
C HIS A 143 0.98 12.76 -13.54
N LYS A 144 2.02 13.59 -13.70
CA LYS A 144 2.53 13.98 -15.03
C LYS A 144 3.10 12.80 -15.81
N LEU A 145 3.65 11.81 -15.10
CA LEU A 145 4.18 10.57 -15.66
C LEU A 145 3.09 9.49 -15.89
N GLY A 146 1.84 9.75 -15.52
CA GLY A 146 0.74 8.78 -15.65
C GLY A 146 0.84 7.60 -14.68
N GLU A 147 1.56 7.77 -13.57
CA GLU A 147 1.74 6.73 -12.56
C GLU A 147 0.49 6.54 -11.68
N PRO A 148 0.24 5.33 -11.16
CA PRO A 148 -0.72 5.14 -10.08
C PRO A 148 -0.26 5.87 -8.81
N LEU A 149 -1.17 6.63 -8.19
CA LEU A 149 -0.90 7.36 -6.94
C LEU A 149 -1.50 6.68 -5.70
N GLY A 150 -2.36 5.68 -5.88
CA GLY A 150 -2.98 4.92 -4.79
C GLY A 150 -3.03 3.42 -5.08
N SER A 151 -3.00 2.62 -4.03
CA SER A 151 -2.90 1.16 -4.04
C SER A 151 -4.28 0.48 -4.04
N GLY A 152 -5.35 1.18 -4.42
CA GLY A 152 -6.72 0.66 -4.42
C GLY A 152 -6.92 -0.66 -5.19
N ALA A 153 -6.11 -0.92 -6.23
CA ALA A 153 -6.12 -2.23 -6.90
C ALA A 153 -5.63 -3.38 -5.99
N ILE A 154 -4.62 -3.10 -5.15
CA ILE A 154 -4.13 -4.03 -4.13
C ILE A 154 -5.12 -4.14 -2.98
N GLU A 155 -5.68 -3.04 -2.48
CA GLU A 155 -6.71 -3.06 -1.42
C GLU A 155 -7.94 -3.89 -1.84
N SER A 156 -8.41 -3.70 -3.08
CA SER A 156 -9.49 -4.49 -3.66
C SER A 156 -9.13 -5.98 -3.71
N THR A 157 -7.90 -6.30 -4.11
CA THR A 157 -7.42 -7.69 -4.15
C THR A 157 -7.37 -8.29 -2.73
N CYS A 158 -6.80 -7.57 -1.76
CA CYS A 158 -6.80 -7.96 -0.35
C CYS A 158 -8.21 -8.19 0.18
N ARG A 159 -9.17 -7.32 -0.15
CA ARG A 159 -10.59 -7.47 0.23
C ARG A 159 -11.20 -8.73 -0.39
N GLN A 160 -10.91 -9.04 -1.65
CA GLN A 160 -11.40 -10.27 -2.29
C GLN A 160 -10.88 -11.53 -1.59
N TYR A 161 -9.59 -11.56 -1.21
CA TYR A 161 -9.06 -12.63 -0.36
C TYR A 161 -9.79 -12.66 0.99
N GLN A 162 -9.93 -11.54 1.70
CA GLN A 162 -10.65 -11.53 2.98
C GLN A 162 -12.08 -12.08 2.86
N CYS A 163 -12.82 -11.68 1.83
CA CYS A 163 -14.15 -12.19 1.55
C CYS A 163 -14.18 -13.68 1.22
N ARG A 164 -13.06 -14.29 0.82
CA ARG A 164 -12.96 -15.73 0.52
C ARG A 164 -12.58 -16.58 1.75
N PHE A 165 -11.74 -16.02 2.63
CA PHE A 165 -11.09 -16.73 3.73
C PHE A 165 -11.63 -16.37 5.14
N LYS A 166 -12.35 -15.25 5.29
CA LYS A 166 -12.85 -14.73 6.58
C LYS A 166 -14.39 -14.61 6.63
N ARG A 167 -15.12 -15.61 6.13
CA ARG A 167 -16.59 -15.65 6.28
C ARG A 167 -17.01 -16.30 7.60
N PRO A 168 -18.23 -16.00 8.10
CA PRO A 168 -18.78 -16.68 9.28
C PRO A 168 -18.69 -18.21 9.17
N GLY A 169 -18.24 -18.87 10.24
CA GLY A 169 -18.11 -20.33 10.31
C GLY A 169 -16.84 -20.90 9.63
N GLN A 170 -15.99 -20.08 9.02
CA GLN A 170 -14.72 -20.55 8.46
C GLN A 170 -13.60 -20.50 9.52
N PHE A 171 -12.99 -21.65 9.77
CA PHE A 171 -11.82 -21.79 10.63
C PHE A 171 -10.76 -22.62 9.91
N TRP A 172 -9.53 -22.13 9.94
CA TRP A 172 -8.42 -22.76 9.22
C TRP A 172 -7.24 -22.93 10.17
N THR A 173 -6.56 -24.06 10.07
CA THR A 173 -5.19 -24.14 10.60
C THR A 173 -4.29 -23.25 9.73
N ARG A 174 -3.15 -22.79 10.27
CA ARG A 174 -2.20 -21.97 9.47
C ARG A 174 -1.76 -22.68 8.19
N ALA A 175 -1.51 -23.99 8.27
CA ALA A 175 -1.13 -24.80 7.12
C ALA A 175 -2.28 -24.93 6.10
N GLY A 176 -3.51 -25.14 6.56
CA GLY A 176 -4.68 -25.21 5.69
C GLY A 176 -5.00 -23.89 4.99
N ASP A 177 -4.90 -22.78 5.72
CA ASP A 177 -5.09 -21.42 5.19
C ASP A 177 -4.04 -21.12 4.10
N GLU A 178 -2.76 -21.41 4.36
CA GLU A 178 -1.69 -21.23 3.37
C GLU A 178 -1.90 -22.10 2.13
N ALA A 179 -2.26 -23.38 2.29
CA ALA A 179 -2.52 -24.27 1.17
C ALA A 179 -3.66 -23.74 0.28
N LEU A 180 -4.75 -23.27 0.88
CA LEU A 180 -5.88 -22.70 0.15
C LEU A 180 -5.52 -21.34 -0.49
N MET A 181 -4.72 -20.50 0.18
CA MET A 181 -4.18 -19.25 -0.39
C MET A 181 -3.31 -19.51 -1.62
N CYS A 182 -2.47 -20.55 -1.60
CA CYS A 182 -1.68 -20.97 -2.75
C CYS A 182 -2.59 -21.31 -3.94
N LEU A 183 -3.63 -22.14 -3.74
CA LEU A 183 -4.59 -22.49 -4.78
C LEU A 183 -5.29 -21.24 -5.37
N GLU A 184 -5.79 -20.35 -4.52
CA GLU A 184 -6.43 -19.10 -4.94
C GLU A 184 -5.46 -18.20 -5.74
N THR A 185 -4.18 -18.16 -5.35
CA THR A 185 -3.16 -17.36 -6.03
C THR A 185 -2.78 -17.95 -7.39
N PHE A 186 -2.70 -19.28 -7.50
CA PHE A 186 -2.54 -19.96 -8.80
C PHE A 186 -3.73 -19.67 -9.72
N TRP A 187 -4.94 -19.69 -9.18
CA TRP A 187 -6.15 -19.34 -9.92
C TRP A 187 -6.10 -17.88 -10.44
N ARG A 188 -5.87 -16.91 -9.54
CA ARG A 188 -5.83 -15.47 -9.88
C ARG A 188 -4.76 -15.10 -10.89
N ASN A 189 -3.63 -15.79 -10.87
CA ASN A 189 -2.53 -15.53 -11.80
C ASN A 189 -2.65 -16.34 -13.09
N GLY A 190 -3.76 -17.06 -13.32
CA GLY A 190 -3.99 -17.84 -14.55
C GLY A 190 -3.12 -19.09 -14.68
N ARG A 191 -2.59 -19.59 -13.55
CA ARG A 191 -1.61 -20.68 -13.48
C ARG A 191 -2.19 -22.01 -13.03
N TRP A 192 -3.52 -22.14 -12.98
CA TRP A 192 -4.18 -23.38 -12.55
C TRP A 192 -3.73 -24.62 -13.34
N HIS A 193 -3.43 -24.44 -14.63
CA HIS A 193 -2.93 -25.49 -15.52
C HIS A 193 -1.61 -26.13 -15.06
N ILE A 194 -0.82 -25.46 -14.22
CA ILE A 194 0.43 -26.02 -13.67
C ILE A 194 0.12 -27.13 -12.65
N LEU A 195 -0.96 -26.98 -11.88
CA LEU A 195 -1.38 -27.98 -10.89
C LEU A 195 -2.20 -29.10 -11.52
N PHE A 196 -2.98 -28.78 -12.55
CA PHE A 196 -3.89 -29.71 -13.22
C PHE A 196 -3.64 -29.72 -14.74
N PRO A 197 -2.47 -30.20 -15.21
CA PRO A 197 -2.11 -30.16 -16.64
C PRO A 197 -3.03 -30.99 -17.53
N HIS A 198 -3.73 -31.97 -16.97
CA HIS A 198 -4.67 -32.83 -17.68
C HIS A 198 -6.07 -32.20 -17.83
N SER A 199 -6.35 -31.10 -17.14
CA SER A 199 -7.65 -30.42 -17.19
C SER A 199 -7.67 -29.41 -18.33
N LEU A 200 -8.60 -29.59 -19.28
CA LEU A 200 -8.90 -28.56 -20.30
C LEU A 200 -9.62 -27.35 -19.70
N TRP A 201 -10.18 -27.49 -18.49
CA TRP A 201 -10.85 -26.41 -17.78
C TRP A 201 -9.83 -25.47 -17.14
N ASN A 202 -9.83 -24.20 -17.59
CA ASN A 202 -9.11 -23.12 -16.94
C ASN A 202 -10.08 -22.25 -16.12
N PRO A 203 -10.13 -22.42 -14.79
CA PRO A 203 -11.04 -21.65 -13.94
C PRO A 203 -10.78 -20.15 -13.98
N SER A 204 -9.61 -19.68 -14.41
CA SER A 204 -9.28 -18.24 -14.42
C SER A 204 -9.89 -17.47 -15.61
N ARG A 205 -10.62 -18.15 -16.51
CA ARG A 205 -11.22 -17.56 -17.72
C ARG A 205 -12.71 -17.20 -17.58
N ASN A 206 -13.31 -17.50 -16.43
CA ASN A 206 -14.69 -17.15 -16.08
C ASN A 206 -14.70 -16.16 -14.91
#